data_AF-A0AAU9K122-F1
#
_entry.id   AF-A0AAU9K122-F1
#
_cell.length_a   1.000
_cell.length_b   1.000
_cell.length_c   1.000
_cell.angle_alpha   90.00
_cell.angle_beta   90.00
_cell.angle_gamma   90.00
#
_symmetry.space_group_name_H-M   'P 1'
#
loop_
_entity.id
_entity.type
_entity.pdbx_description
1 polymer ?
#
loop_
_entity_poly.entity_id
_entity_poly.type
_entity_poly.pdbx_seq_one_letter_code
_entity_poly.pdbx_strand_id
1 'polypeptide(L)'
;MYGCPFFMQSSSKGTIKSPFAVNKTQRADDPISFQIIQDYSKPYISPYIDSFARYKPEKFPCFYDLPFYLQNSLFHHTFISRHRKTEFTNKVMIANELRESGNKNFHKGHFFKAFMCYDHCLGLFSWIELESQEDDEGLRIIQNPEMDELNEKARKGMISQVLLNLAAALIKMRNFKEALEVLKEAVLVSPKNLKNNGMRAICRAANKESDIATLQLALDDATKAVEKHSVYQAIIEKINEILQDKYQEECLFYKNFFKCVKDYSGVRPNTDYEFEHTVIKKLENKYQNMLIYYRESDILGKVEEEHREVVKVCSKMNWISNLSLNSPSILMAKHAEAAGLNTSDISIDNAFEGAKRLEIVKSFKEGKYNQRLLYQSIQETMEEFERNPKKEEVEEEDGWFTWQKGLIMFLICAILIYIFSTPSKNITRFSYNF
;
A
#
# COMPACT_ATOMS: atom_id res chain seq x y z
N MET A 1 43.68 -37.08 17.05
CA MET A 1 43.17 -37.18 18.43
C MET A 1 44.07 -36.36 19.34
N TYR A 2 43.68 -35.13 19.67
CA TYR A 2 44.18 -34.36 20.83
C TYR A 2 43.06 -33.39 21.25
N GLY A 3 42.68 -33.48 22.53
CA GLY A 3 41.54 -32.78 23.12
C GLY A 3 41.87 -31.36 23.56
N CYS A 4 40.87 -30.48 23.46
CA CYS A 4 40.95 -29.09 23.88
C CYS A 4 40.56 -28.93 25.36
N PRO A 5 41.41 -28.32 26.22
CA PRO A 5 41.15 -28.18 27.64
C PRO A 5 40.51 -26.80 27.94
N PHE A 6 39.19 -26.71 27.80
CA PHE A 6 38.41 -25.61 28.39
C PHE A 6 37.10 -26.14 28.97
N PHE A 7 37.22 -27.01 29.99
CA PHE A 7 36.17 -27.18 30.99
C PHE A 7 36.50 -26.23 32.14
N MET A 8 36.01 -24.99 32.05
CA MET A 8 35.91 -24.14 33.22
C MET A 8 34.67 -24.53 34.00
N GLN A 9 34.90 -24.88 35.26
CA GLN A 9 33.90 -25.15 36.28
C GLN A 9 32.93 -23.98 36.40
N SER A 10 31.64 -24.28 36.31
CA SER A 10 30.55 -23.34 36.53
C SER A 10 30.42 -23.02 38.02
N SER A 11 31.21 -22.07 38.51
CA SER A 11 30.88 -21.40 39.77
C SER A 11 29.67 -20.51 39.53
N SER A 12 28.55 -20.83 40.19
CA SER A 12 27.32 -20.04 40.20
C SER A 12 27.58 -18.61 40.68
N LYS A 13 27.70 -17.67 39.74
CA LYS A 13 27.56 -16.23 39.99
C LYS A 13 26.41 -15.72 39.13
N GLY A 14 25.53 -14.95 39.77
CA GLY A 14 24.19 -14.61 39.32
C GLY A 14 24.07 -14.36 37.82
N THR A 15 23.23 -15.16 37.17
CA THR A 15 22.77 -14.89 35.82
C THR A 15 22.09 -13.52 35.83
N ILE A 16 22.75 -12.54 35.22
CA ILE A 16 22.11 -11.31 34.77
C ILE A 16 21.01 -11.78 33.81
N LYS A 17 19.77 -11.88 34.32
CA LYS A 17 18.62 -12.24 33.50
C LYS A 17 18.52 -11.15 32.44
N SER A 18 18.68 -11.55 31.17
CA SER A 18 18.41 -10.65 30.06
C SER A 18 17.01 -10.06 30.28
N PRO A 19 16.84 -8.73 30.16
CA PRO A 19 15.54 -8.08 30.34
C PRO A 19 14.47 -8.59 29.35
N PHE A 20 14.85 -9.40 28.36
CA PHE A 20 13.98 -10.01 27.36
C PHE A 20 13.63 -11.48 27.64
N ALA A 21 14.12 -12.08 28.74
CA ALA A 21 14.11 -13.53 28.92
C ALA A 21 12.91 -14.12 29.68
N VAL A 22 11.92 -13.36 30.13
CA VAL A 22 10.84 -13.92 30.97
C VAL A 22 9.46 -13.45 30.52
N ASN A 23 8.82 -14.27 29.68
CA ASN A 23 7.38 -14.51 29.73
C ASN A 23 7.16 -16.01 29.54
N LYS A 24 6.27 -16.60 30.34
CA LYS A 24 5.94 -18.04 30.26
C LYS A 24 5.50 -18.37 28.83
N THR A 25 6.13 -19.38 28.23
CA THR A 25 5.76 -19.93 26.92
C THR A 25 4.38 -20.56 26.99
N GLN A 26 3.41 -20.03 26.23
CA GLN A 26 2.25 -20.81 25.80
C GLN A 26 2.74 -21.89 24.83
N ARG A 27 2.10 -23.06 24.87
CA ARG A 27 2.38 -24.16 23.93
C ARG A 27 1.98 -23.72 22.52
N ALA A 28 2.81 -24.10 21.55
CA ALA A 28 2.55 -23.86 20.15
C ALA A 28 1.52 -24.89 19.65
N ASP A 29 0.25 -24.49 19.69
CA ASP A 29 -0.77 -25.08 18.83
C ASP A 29 -0.78 -24.28 17.50
N ASP A 30 -1.20 -24.93 16.41
CA ASP A 30 -1.08 -24.57 14.98
C ASP A 30 -1.17 -23.06 14.57
N PRO A 31 -0.50 -22.64 13.47
CA PRO A 31 -0.18 -21.24 13.14
C PRO A 31 -1.29 -20.51 12.36
N ILE A 32 -2.56 -20.67 12.77
CA ILE A 32 -3.71 -20.18 11.97
C ILE A 32 -4.11 -18.73 12.27
N SER A 33 -3.68 -18.14 13.38
CA SER A 33 -3.98 -16.72 13.70
C SER A 33 -2.73 -15.85 13.65
N PHE A 34 -2.19 -15.59 12.46
CA PHE A 34 -1.22 -14.51 12.28
C PHE A 34 -1.96 -13.20 12.09
N GLN A 35 -1.85 -12.35 13.11
CA GLN A 35 -2.34 -10.97 13.09
C GLN A 35 -1.78 -10.23 11.87
N ILE A 36 -2.66 -9.74 11.01
CA ILE A 36 -2.31 -8.60 10.14
C ILE A 36 -2.31 -7.37 11.06
N ILE A 37 -1.16 -7.00 11.61
CA ILE A 37 -1.03 -5.80 12.43
C ILE A 37 -0.87 -4.62 11.46
N GLN A 38 -1.97 -4.05 10.97
CA GLN A 38 -1.95 -2.87 10.10
C GLN A 38 -1.37 -1.61 10.80
N ASP A 39 -1.30 -1.61 12.13
CA ASP A 39 -0.66 -0.54 12.91
C ASP A 39 0.87 -0.57 12.87
N TYR A 40 1.50 -1.46 12.09
CA TYR A 40 2.93 -1.35 11.80
C TYR A 40 3.32 -0.12 10.98
N SER A 41 2.37 0.69 10.51
CA SER A 41 2.67 2.00 9.95
C SER A 41 2.90 3.06 11.04
N LYS A 42 2.48 2.78 12.28
CA LYS A 42 2.68 3.67 13.44
C LYS A 42 3.85 3.15 14.27
N PRO A 43 4.85 4.00 14.55
CA PRO A 43 6.02 3.54 15.26
C PRO A 43 5.63 2.98 16.63
N TYR A 44 6.31 1.95 17.08
CA TYR A 44 6.13 1.47 18.45
C TYR A 44 6.64 2.56 19.40
N ILE A 45 5.73 3.12 20.18
CA ILE A 45 6.04 4.18 21.13
C ILE A 45 6.08 3.59 22.54
N SER A 46 7.27 3.47 23.11
CA SER A 46 7.40 3.08 24.52
C SER A 46 7.02 4.26 25.42
N PRO A 47 6.05 4.10 26.35
CA PRO A 47 5.58 5.19 27.22
C PRO A 47 6.64 5.62 28.26
N TYR A 48 7.74 4.87 28.38
CA TYR A 48 8.80 5.10 29.35
C TYR A 48 10.01 5.87 28.79
N ILE A 49 9.87 6.60 27.68
CA ILE A 49 10.99 7.29 27.04
C ILE A 49 10.75 8.79 27.00
N ASP A 50 11.76 9.55 27.40
CA ASP A 50 11.72 11.02 27.44
C ASP A 50 11.47 11.67 26.08
N SER A 51 11.73 10.97 24.97
CA SER A 51 11.38 11.45 23.61
C SER A 51 9.87 11.42 23.37
N PHE A 52 9.11 10.53 24.03
CA PHE A 52 7.67 10.46 23.87
C PHE A 52 6.98 11.76 24.32
N ALA A 53 7.37 12.29 25.48
CA ALA A 53 6.80 13.54 26.00
C ALA A 53 7.22 14.77 25.19
N ARG A 54 8.33 14.69 24.44
CA ARG A 54 8.89 15.79 23.65
C ARG A 54 8.43 15.77 22.20
N TYR A 55 8.10 14.60 21.66
CA TYR A 55 7.68 14.46 20.27
C TYR A 55 6.26 14.98 20.07
N LYS A 56 6.11 15.92 19.14
CA LYS A 56 4.82 16.48 18.70
C LYS A 56 4.64 16.19 17.21
N PRO A 57 3.76 15.26 16.81
CA PRO A 57 3.58 14.86 15.41
C PRO A 57 3.40 16.03 14.44
N GLU A 58 2.69 17.07 14.87
CA GLU A 58 2.33 18.23 14.07
C GLU A 58 3.55 19.07 13.66
N LYS A 59 4.64 19.00 14.43
CA LYS A 59 5.89 19.70 14.13
C LYS A 59 6.76 18.98 13.10
N PHE A 60 6.50 17.69 12.85
CA PHE A 60 7.38 16.83 12.07
C PHE A 60 6.63 16.01 11.01
N PRO A 61 5.99 16.65 10.02
CA PRO A 61 5.24 15.92 8.99
C PRO A 61 6.14 14.94 8.21
N CYS A 62 7.40 15.32 7.94
CA CYS A 62 8.36 14.48 7.22
C CYS A 62 8.80 13.22 7.98
N PHE A 63 8.49 13.10 9.28
CA PHE A 63 8.80 11.91 10.07
C PHE A 63 8.13 10.65 9.50
N TYR A 64 6.90 10.80 8.99
CA TYR A 64 6.11 9.68 8.46
C TYR A 64 6.57 9.23 7.08
N ASP A 65 7.41 10.02 6.40
CA ASP A 65 8.04 9.65 5.12
C ASP A 65 9.28 8.78 5.32
N LEU A 66 9.79 8.68 6.57
CA LEU A 66 10.97 7.91 6.88
C LEU A 66 10.67 6.40 6.91
N PRO A 67 11.66 5.54 6.64
CA PRO A 67 11.54 4.11 6.86
C PRO A 67 11.05 3.76 8.26
N PHE A 68 10.14 2.80 8.35
CA PHE A 68 9.46 2.47 9.60
C PHE A 68 10.42 2.16 10.78
N TYR A 69 11.48 1.40 10.52
CA TYR A 69 12.45 1.06 11.56
C TYR A 69 13.26 2.28 12.06
N LEU A 70 13.41 3.33 11.22
CA LEU A 70 13.98 4.61 11.66
C LEU A 70 12.99 5.38 12.50
N GLN A 71 11.70 5.41 12.13
CA GLN A 71 10.66 6.02 12.95
C GLN A 71 10.65 5.42 14.36
N ASN A 72 10.73 4.09 14.48
CA ASN A 72 10.80 3.38 15.77
C ASN A 72 12.02 3.78 16.61
N SER A 73 13.14 4.10 15.96
CA SER A 73 14.39 4.40 16.65
C SER A 73 14.33 5.60 17.58
N LEU A 74 13.40 6.54 17.33
CA LEU A 74 13.13 7.66 18.21
C LEU A 74 12.57 7.21 19.58
N PHE A 75 11.93 6.05 19.61
CA PHE A 75 11.24 5.47 20.76
C PHE A 75 11.84 4.13 21.19
N HIS A 76 13.13 3.90 20.92
CA HIS A 76 13.85 2.74 21.44
C HIS A 76 14.14 2.88 22.93
N HIS A 77 14.05 1.75 23.65
CA HIS A 77 14.36 1.70 25.08
C HIS A 77 15.75 2.29 25.40
N THR A 78 15.88 2.96 26.54
CA THR A 78 17.11 3.65 26.97
C THR A 78 18.37 2.78 26.94
N PHE A 79 18.21 1.46 27.11
CA PHE A 79 19.26 0.47 26.92
C PHE A 79 19.93 0.57 25.53
N ILE A 80 19.15 0.60 24.46
CA ILE A 80 19.66 0.72 23.09
C ILE A 80 20.36 2.07 22.91
N SER A 81 19.74 3.16 23.40
CA SER A 81 20.28 4.50 23.29
C SER A 81 21.66 4.67 23.95
N ARG A 82 21.89 4.00 25.09
CA ARG A 82 23.21 3.99 25.76
C ARG A 82 24.30 3.35 24.89
N HIS A 83 23.96 2.31 24.14
CA HIS A 83 24.91 1.59 23.29
C HIS A 83 25.17 2.25 21.93
N ARG A 84 24.34 3.21 21.49
CA ARG A 84 24.58 3.98 20.24
C ARG A 84 25.90 4.77 20.26
N LYS A 85 26.35 5.18 21.44
CA LYS A 85 27.56 6.00 21.65
C LYS A 85 28.80 5.21 22.06
N THR A 86 28.71 3.88 22.19
CA THR A 86 29.88 3.05 22.53
C THR A 86 30.75 2.77 21.31
N GLU A 87 31.98 2.32 21.52
CA GLU A 87 32.88 1.86 20.45
C GLU A 87 32.25 0.78 19.56
N PHE A 88 32.68 0.72 18.29
CA PHE A 88 32.14 -0.19 17.28
C PHE A 88 32.12 -1.66 17.73
N THR A 89 33.20 -2.14 18.34
CA THR A 89 33.29 -3.51 18.86
C THR A 89 32.19 -3.84 19.86
N ASN A 90 31.87 -2.91 20.76
CA ASN A 90 30.79 -3.08 21.74
C ASN A 90 29.42 -3.05 21.06
N LYS A 91 29.20 -2.17 20.07
CA LYS A 91 27.96 -2.16 19.29
C LYS A 91 27.74 -3.49 18.59
N VAL A 92 28.78 -4.03 17.94
CA VAL A 92 28.75 -5.31 17.23
C VAL A 92 28.41 -6.46 18.17
N MET A 93 28.94 -6.45 19.40
CA MET A 93 28.61 -7.46 20.42
C MET A 93 27.11 -7.44 20.75
N ILE A 94 26.58 -6.27 21.11
CA ILE A 94 25.14 -6.13 21.46
C ILE A 94 24.24 -6.42 20.26
N ALA A 95 24.63 -5.97 19.06
CA ALA A 95 23.90 -6.23 17.83
C ALA A 95 23.79 -7.73 17.54
N ASN A 96 24.88 -8.49 17.77
CA ASN A 96 24.84 -9.95 17.63
C ASN A 96 23.90 -10.61 18.66
N GLU A 97 23.91 -10.18 19.91
CA GLU A 97 22.99 -10.70 20.94
C GLU A 97 21.52 -10.44 20.56
N LEU A 98 21.20 -9.23 20.11
CA LEU A 98 19.87 -8.86 19.64
C LEU A 98 19.46 -9.70 18.42
N ARG A 99 20.36 -9.83 17.43
CA ARG A 99 20.11 -10.65 16.23
C ARG A 99 19.86 -12.11 16.58
N GLU A 100 20.64 -12.70 17.49
CA GLU A 100 20.44 -14.08 17.94
C GLU A 100 19.14 -14.27 18.72
N SER A 101 18.79 -13.31 19.59
CA SER A 101 17.50 -13.28 20.27
C SER A 101 16.35 -13.20 19.26
N GLY A 102 16.50 -12.38 18.21
CA GLY A 102 15.57 -12.27 17.10
C GLY A 102 15.40 -13.62 16.38
N ASN A 103 16.51 -14.27 16.02
CA ASN A 103 16.47 -15.60 15.37
C ASN A 103 15.77 -16.64 16.25
N LYS A 104 16.06 -16.67 17.56
CA LYS A 104 15.40 -17.57 18.52
C LYS A 104 13.89 -17.34 18.57
N ASN A 105 13.44 -16.08 18.60
CA ASN A 105 12.01 -15.76 18.56
C ASN A 105 11.37 -16.12 17.22
N PHE A 106 12.08 -15.88 16.11
CA PHE A 106 11.62 -16.20 14.77
C PHE A 106 11.37 -17.71 14.61
N HIS A 107 12.32 -18.55 15.04
CA HIS A 107 12.17 -20.01 14.99
C HIS A 107 11.05 -20.54 15.89
N LYS A 108 10.69 -19.81 16.95
CA LYS A 108 9.55 -20.13 17.82
C LYS A 108 8.20 -19.62 17.27
N GLY A 109 8.18 -18.99 16.09
CA GLY A 109 6.97 -18.38 15.52
C GLY A 109 6.58 -17.03 16.16
N HIS A 110 7.38 -16.50 17.10
CA HIS A 110 7.15 -15.21 17.74
C HIS A 110 7.66 -14.05 16.86
N PHE A 111 7.06 -13.87 15.68
CA PHE A 111 7.57 -12.94 14.66
C PHE A 111 7.61 -11.48 15.11
N PHE A 112 6.61 -11.01 15.87
CA PHE A 112 6.59 -9.66 16.43
C PHE A 112 7.80 -9.40 17.35
N LYS A 113 8.11 -10.36 18.23
CA LYS A 113 9.28 -10.26 19.13
C LYS A 113 10.59 -10.32 18.34
N ALA A 114 10.65 -11.14 17.29
CA ALA A 114 11.80 -11.20 16.41
C ALA A 114 12.02 -9.86 15.70
N PHE A 115 10.96 -9.29 15.13
CA PHE A 115 10.93 -7.96 14.55
C PHE A 115 11.51 -6.91 15.50
N MET A 116 11.03 -6.83 16.75
CA MET A 116 11.53 -5.86 17.74
C MET A 116 13.03 -6.01 18.01
N CYS A 117 13.54 -7.26 18.05
CA CYS A 117 14.97 -7.49 18.24
C CYS A 117 15.81 -7.02 17.05
N TYR A 118 15.34 -7.27 15.82
CA TYR A 118 16.03 -6.81 14.61
C TYR A 118 15.96 -5.29 14.44
N ASP A 119 14.81 -4.68 14.75
CA ASP A 119 14.61 -3.24 14.75
C ASP A 119 15.55 -2.53 15.74
N HIS A 120 15.62 -3.00 16.98
CA HIS A 120 16.59 -2.52 17.97
C HIS A 120 18.04 -2.71 17.53
N CYS A 121 18.34 -3.81 16.83
CA CYS A 121 19.68 -4.07 16.30
C CYS A 121 20.07 -3.04 15.24
N LEU A 122 19.14 -2.63 14.35
CA LEU A 122 19.37 -1.55 13.39
C LEU A 122 19.53 -0.19 14.08
N GLY A 123 18.75 0.04 15.14
CA GLY A 123 18.78 1.24 15.96
C GLY A 123 20.12 1.52 16.66
N LEU A 124 21.05 0.57 16.67
CA LEU A 124 22.43 0.79 17.15
C LEU A 124 23.31 1.50 16.11
N PHE A 125 22.97 1.38 14.82
CA PHE A 125 23.77 1.87 13.71
C PHE A 125 23.14 3.03 12.95
N SER A 126 21.81 3.12 12.97
CA SER A 126 21.04 4.18 12.31
C SER A 126 19.83 4.54 13.18
N TRP A 127 19.70 5.80 13.57
CA TRP A 127 18.59 6.24 14.41
C TRP A 127 18.24 7.72 14.21
N ILE A 128 17.11 8.13 14.77
CA ILE A 128 16.63 9.51 14.79
C ILE A 128 16.83 10.09 16.19
N GLU A 129 17.32 11.32 16.27
CA GLU A 129 17.34 12.14 17.48
C GLU A 129 16.51 13.41 17.29
N LEU A 130 15.85 13.84 18.37
CA LEU A 130 15.26 15.17 18.48
C LEU A 130 16.38 16.16 18.79
N GLU A 131 16.62 17.08 17.87
CA GLU A 131 17.52 18.20 18.08
C GLU A 131 16.74 19.29 18.82
N SER A 132 17.19 19.62 20.04
CA SER A 132 16.65 20.72 20.82
C SER A 132 17.63 21.88 20.70
N GLN A 133 17.39 22.75 19.71
CA GLN A 133 17.88 24.12 19.81
C GLN A 133 16.78 24.95 20.46
N GLU A 134 17.15 25.98 21.23
CA GLU A 134 16.25 26.71 22.14
C GLU A 134 14.97 27.25 21.46
N ASP A 135 14.98 27.41 20.13
CA ASP A 135 13.84 27.89 19.34
C ASP A 135 13.48 27.04 18.10
N ASP A 136 14.24 25.98 17.78
CA ASP A 136 13.99 25.12 16.60
C ASP A 136 14.13 23.64 16.98
N GLU A 137 13.00 22.93 17.03
CA GLU A 137 12.99 21.49 17.25
C GLU A 137 13.12 20.80 15.89
N GLY A 138 14.20 20.05 15.69
CA GLY A 138 14.49 19.34 14.45
C GLY A 138 14.54 17.82 14.62
N LEU A 139 14.37 17.07 13.53
CA LEU A 139 14.70 15.65 13.49
C LEU A 139 16.01 15.46 12.73
N ARG A 140 16.97 14.83 13.39
CA ARG A 140 18.25 14.48 12.77
C ARG A 140 18.40 12.98 12.64
N ILE A 141 18.59 12.51 11.40
CA ILE A 141 18.97 11.11 11.14
C ILE A 141 20.47 10.99 11.40
N ILE A 142 20.83 10.11 12.33
CA ILE A 142 22.21 9.80 12.67
C ILE A 142 22.55 8.44 12.08
N GLN A 143 23.43 8.47 11.08
CA GLN A 143 24.12 7.31 10.55
C GLN A 143 25.59 7.55 10.82
N ASN A 144 26.19 6.77 11.72
CA ASN A 144 27.61 6.88 12.01
C ASN A 144 28.36 5.87 11.13
N PRO A 145 28.87 6.27 9.95
CA PRO A 145 29.80 5.42 9.21
C PRO A 145 31.07 5.25 10.05
N GLU A 146 31.68 4.08 9.95
CA GLU A 146 32.97 3.84 10.58
C GLU A 146 34.07 4.45 9.70
N MET A 147 35.07 5.09 10.31
CA MET A 147 36.19 5.66 9.56
C MET A 147 37.12 4.57 9.00
N ASP A 148 37.24 3.46 9.71
CA ASP A 148 38.02 2.30 9.30
C ASP A 148 37.25 1.46 8.27
N GLU A 149 37.88 1.17 7.12
CA GLU A 149 37.25 0.46 6.00
C GLU A 149 36.81 -0.95 6.39
N LEU A 150 37.61 -1.64 7.22
CA LEU A 150 37.30 -3.00 7.67
C LEU A 150 36.06 -2.99 8.58
N ASN A 151 36.00 -2.06 9.53
CA ASN A 151 34.84 -1.85 10.39
C ASN A 151 33.61 -1.43 9.60
N GLU A 152 33.74 -0.54 8.62
CA GLU A 152 32.61 -0.13 7.78
C GLU A 152 32.07 -1.29 6.94
N LYS A 153 32.95 -2.13 6.40
CA LYS A 153 32.56 -3.36 5.70
C LYS A 153 31.84 -4.33 6.64
N ALA A 154 32.33 -4.51 7.86
CA ALA A 154 31.68 -5.33 8.88
C ALA A 154 30.31 -4.77 9.29
N ARG A 155 30.19 -3.45 9.46
CA ARG A 155 28.95 -2.73 9.75
C ARG A 155 27.91 -2.97 8.67
N LYS A 156 28.26 -2.73 7.40
CA LYS A 156 27.38 -2.97 6.25
C LYS A 156 26.94 -4.43 6.15
N GLY A 157 27.86 -5.37 6.39
CA GLY A 157 27.55 -6.80 6.42
C GLY A 157 26.51 -7.15 7.49
N MET A 158 26.67 -6.61 8.69
CA MET A 158 25.73 -6.79 9.80
C MET A 158 24.36 -6.16 9.49
N ILE A 159 24.32 -4.90 9.06
CA ILE A 159 23.09 -4.21 8.69
C ILE A 159 22.34 -4.97 7.60
N SER A 160 23.04 -5.40 6.53
CA SER A 160 22.42 -6.18 5.44
C SER A 160 21.78 -7.47 5.94
N GLN A 161 22.45 -8.20 6.84
CA GLN A 161 21.90 -9.45 7.39
C GLN A 161 20.69 -9.19 8.30
N VAL A 162 20.71 -8.12 9.09
CA VAL A 162 19.61 -7.75 10.00
C VAL A 162 18.41 -7.25 9.21
N LEU A 163 18.59 -6.45 8.15
CA LEU A 163 17.51 -6.01 7.26
C LEU A 163 16.83 -7.21 6.59
N LEU A 164 17.59 -8.21 6.12
CA LEU A 164 17.02 -9.45 5.57
C LEU A 164 16.17 -10.22 6.60
N ASN A 165 16.65 -10.30 7.84
CA ASN A 165 15.93 -10.96 8.92
C ASN A 165 14.67 -10.19 9.34
N LEU A 166 14.75 -8.85 9.35
CA LEU A 166 13.64 -7.95 9.61
C LEU A 166 12.56 -8.11 8.54
N ALA A 167 12.94 -8.09 7.26
CA ALA A 167 12.04 -8.32 6.14
C ALA A 167 11.37 -9.71 6.23
N ALA A 168 12.12 -10.75 6.57
CA ALA A 168 11.55 -12.08 6.77
C ALA A 168 10.50 -12.11 7.89
N ALA A 169 10.74 -11.41 9.01
CA ALA A 169 9.74 -11.26 10.07
C ALA A 169 8.51 -10.50 9.58
N LEU A 170 8.68 -9.38 8.88
CA LEU A 170 7.59 -8.58 8.30
C LEU A 170 6.74 -9.40 7.32
N ILE A 171 7.36 -10.18 6.43
CA ILE A 171 6.65 -11.09 5.50
C ILE A 171 5.82 -12.12 6.27
N LYS A 172 6.37 -12.70 7.34
CA LYS A 172 5.62 -13.66 8.19
C LYS A 172 4.45 -13.01 8.92
N MET A 173 4.54 -11.71 9.21
CA MET A 173 3.45 -10.90 9.77
C MET A 173 2.55 -10.29 8.70
N ARG A 174 2.71 -10.69 7.43
CA ARG A 174 1.97 -10.20 6.25
C ARG A 174 2.07 -8.70 6.04
N ASN A 175 3.11 -8.08 6.57
CA ASN A 175 3.40 -6.68 6.35
C ASN A 175 4.30 -6.50 5.12
N PHE A 176 3.71 -6.74 3.94
CA PHE A 176 4.47 -6.86 2.69
C PHE A 176 5.02 -5.52 2.17
N LYS A 177 4.30 -4.42 2.38
CA LYS A 177 4.72 -3.09 1.94
C LYS A 177 6.00 -2.67 2.66
N GLU A 178 5.99 -2.72 3.99
CA GLU A 178 7.14 -2.37 4.82
C GLU A 178 8.29 -3.36 4.62
N ALA A 179 8.00 -4.65 4.42
CA ALA A 179 9.03 -5.62 4.05
C ALA A 179 9.74 -5.24 2.74
N LEU A 180 9.00 -4.78 1.73
CA LEU A 180 9.59 -4.34 0.46
C LEU A 180 10.45 -3.08 0.64
N GLU A 181 10.04 -2.11 1.46
CA GLU A 181 10.87 -0.94 1.78
C GLU A 181 12.18 -1.34 2.47
N VAL A 182 12.11 -2.20 3.49
CA VAL A 182 13.30 -2.75 4.16
C VAL A 182 14.22 -3.48 3.18
N LEU A 183 13.65 -4.21 2.21
CA LEU A 183 14.43 -4.92 1.18
C LEU A 183 15.05 -3.98 0.14
N LYS A 184 14.41 -2.86 -0.20
CA LYS A 184 15.02 -1.82 -1.05
C LYS A 184 16.27 -1.27 -0.38
N GLU A 185 16.20 -1.00 0.91
CA GLU A 185 17.38 -0.55 1.67
C GLU A 185 18.46 -1.61 1.79
N ALA A 186 18.08 -2.88 1.99
CA ALA A 186 19.04 -3.99 2.01
C ALA A 186 19.84 -4.07 0.70
N VAL A 187 19.22 -3.73 -0.45
CA VAL A 187 19.90 -3.63 -1.75
C VAL A 187 20.85 -2.43 -1.79
N LEU A 188 20.47 -1.27 -1.24
CA LEU A 188 21.36 -0.11 -1.17
C LEU A 188 22.60 -0.39 -0.31
N VAL A 189 22.44 -1.10 0.82
CA VAL A 189 23.55 -1.47 1.71
C VAL A 189 24.45 -2.53 1.09
N SER A 190 23.87 -3.51 0.39
CA SER A 190 24.62 -4.60 -0.25
C SER A 190 24.07 -4.96 -1.64
N PRO A 191 24.42 -4.19 -2.69
CA PRO A 191 23.84 -4.37 -4.03
C PRO A 191 24.14 -5.73 -4.67
N LYS A 192 25.26 -6.35 -4.27
CA LYS A 192 25.71 -7.65 -4.79
C LYS A 192 25.09 -8.85 -4.05
N ASN A 193 24.29 -8.61 -3.01
CA ASN A 193 23.65 -9.68 -2.25
C ASN A 193 22.36 -10.16 -2.92
N LEU A 194 22.48 -11.20 -3.76
CA LEU A 194 21.35 -11.77 -4.50
C LEU A 194 20.25 -12.38 -3.61
N LYS A 195 20.51 -12.62 -2.31
CA LYS A 195 19.45 -13.01 -1.36
C LYS A 195 18.39 -11.92 -1.21
N ASN A 196 18.74 -10.64 -1.42
CA ASN A 196 17.78 -9.55 -1.42
C ASN A 196 16.72 -9.75 -2.52
N ASN A 197 17.14 -10.10 -3.75
CA ASN A 197 16.22 -10.36 -4.86
C ASN A 197 15.31 -11.54 -4.53
N GLY A 198 15.88 -12.64 -4.02
CA GLY A 198 15.10 -13.82 -3.62
C GLY A 198 14.04 -13.49 -2.56
N MET A 199 14.38 -12.67 -1.55
CA MET A 199 13.43 -12.26 -0.52
C MET A 199 12.35 -11.28 -1.06
N ARG A 200 12.68 -10.39 -2.00
CA ARG A 200 11.69 -9.54 -2.69
C ARG A 200 10.70 -10.38 -3.50
N ALA A 201 11.19 -11.39 -4.21
CA ALA A 201 10.35 -12.32 -4.95
C ALA A 201 9.38 -13.06 -4.01
N ILE A 202 9.88 -13.60 -2.89
CA ILE A 202 9.05 -14.24 -1.86
C ILE A 202 8.00 -13.26 -1.32
N CYS A 203 8.40 -12.03 -1.01
CA CYS A 203 7.48 -11.02 -0.47
C CYS A 203 6.32 -10.73 -1.42
N ARG A 204 6.62 -10.52 -2.71
CA ARG A 204 5.59 -10.27 -3.74
C ARG A 204 4.72 -11.48 -4.01
N ALA A 205 5.31 -12.67 -4.11
CA ALA A 205 4.57 -13.91 -4.35
C ALA A 205 3.67 -14.30 -3.17
N ALA A 206 4.09 -14.00 -1.93
CA ALA A 206 3.31 -14.27 -0.73
C ALA A 206 2.15 -13.28 -0.53
N ASN A 207 2.22 -12.08 -1.13
CA ASN A 207 1.13 -11.13 -1.10
C ASN A 207 0.02 -11.53 -2.08
N LYS A 208 -1.15 -11.90 -1.56
CA LYS A 208 -2.31 -12.31 -2.36
C LYS A 208 -2.89 -11.16 -3.21
N GLU A 209 -2.59 -9.92 -2.82
CA GLU A 209 -3.02 -8.70 -3.52
C GLU A 209 -2.09 -8.33 -4.67
N SER A 210 -0.98 -9.06 -4.87
CA SER A 210 -0.09 -8.82 -6.00
C SER A 210 -0.82 -9.02 -7.33
N ASP A 211 -0.73 -7.99 -8.18
CA ASP A 211 -1.19 -8.03 -9.56
C ASP A 211 -0.17 -8.75 -10.47
N ILE A 212 -0.54 -8.93 -11.74
CA ILE A 212 0.29 -9.61 -12.73
C ILE A 212 1.63 -8.88 -12.91
N ALA A 213 1.65 -7.54 -12.94
CA ALA A 213 2.87 -6.76 -13.07
C ALA A 213 3.82 -6.96 -11.88
N THR A 214 3.29 -6.94 -10.66
CA THR A 214 4.05 -7.21 -9.43
C THR A 214 4.60 -8.63 -9.40
N LEU A 215 3.84 -9.61 -9.87
CA LEU A 215 4.29 -11.00 -9.98
C LEU A 215 5.36 -11.19 -11.06
N GLN A 216 5.31 -10.45 -12.17
CA GLN A 216 6.38 -10.43 -13.17
C GLN A 216 7.68 -9.86 -12.57
N LEU A 217 7.60 -8.78 -11.79
CA LEU A 217 8.76 -8.27 -11.04
C LEU A 217 9.28 -9.30 -10.02
N ALA A 218 8.39 -10.10 -9.43
CA ALA A 218 8.78 -11.20 -8.55
C ALA A 218 9.53 -12.30 -9.31
N LEU A 219 9.09 -12.64 -10.52
CA LEU A 219 9.73 -13.62 -11.39
C LEU A 219 11.14 -13.18 -11.82
N ASP A 220 11.29 -11.91 -12.21
CA ASP A 220 12.60 -11.32 -12.56
C ASP A 220 13.57 -11.38 -11.38
N ASP A 221 13.07 -11.07 -10.19
CA ASP A 221 13.86 -11.12 -8.96
C ASP A 221 14.26 -12.54 -8.57
N ALA A 222 13.35 -13.50 -8.69
CA ALA A 222 13.63 -14.90 -8.43
C ALA A 222 14.65 -15.46 -9.44
N THR A 223 14.54 -15.07 -10.72
CA THR A 223 15.47 -15.46 -11.79
C THR A 223 16.88 -14.94 -11.49
N LYS A 224 17.04 -13.67 -11.11
CA LYS A 224 18.36 -13.14 -10.67
C LYS A 224 18.89 -13.86 -9.43
N ALA A 225 18.02 -14.28 -8.53
CA ALA A 225 18.44 -14.98 -7.31
C ALA A 225 18.90 -16.42 -7.58
N VAL A 226 18.29 -17.10 -8.57
CA VAL A 226 18.59 -18.50 -8.91
C VAL A 226 19.99 -18.68 -9.50
N GLU A 227 20.55 -17.65 -10.14
CA GLU A 227 21.92 -17.62 -10.67
C GLU A 227 22.97 -18.01 -9.63
N LYS A 228 22.71 -17.72 -8.33
CA LYS A 228 23.62 -18.03 -7.23
C LYS A 228 23.08 -19.07 -6.25
N HIS A 229 21.77 -19.20 -6.14
CA HIS A 229 21.11 -20.04 -5.14
C HIS A 229 19.94 -20.79 -5.78
N SER A 230 20.16 -22.05 -6.16
CA SER A 230 19.16 -22.91 -6.81
C SER A 230 17.89 -23.13 -5.99
N VAL A 231 17.91 -22.88 -4.67
CA VAL A 231 16.73 -22.94 -3.79
C VAL A 231 15.58 -22.04 -4.26
N TYR A 232 15.87 -20.97 -5.03
CA TYR A 232 14.84 -20.08 -5.57
C TYR A 232 14.10 -20.64 -6.80
N GLN A 233 14.51 -21.79 -7.34
CA GLN A 233 13.82 -22.43 -8.47
C GLN A 233 12.37 -22.79 -8.13
N ALA A 234 12.13 -23.34 -6.94
CA ALA A 234 10.79 -23.66 -6.46
C ALA A 234 9.89 -22.40 -6.34
N ILE A 235 10.50 -21.23 -6.09
CA ILE A 235 9.77 -19.96 -6.02
C ILE A 235 9.38 -19.49 -7.43
N ILE A 236 10.25 -19.67 -8.42
CA ILE A 236 9.92 -19.40 -9.84
C ILE A 236 8.72 -20.24 -10.28
N GLU A 237 8.75 -21.54 -10.00
CA GLU A 237 7.64 -22.45 -10.31
C GLU A 237 6.34 -21.99 -9.64
N LYS A 238 6.39 -21.62 -8.36
CA LYS A 238 5.22 -21.13 -7.64
C LYS A 238 4.68 -19.81 -8.19
N ILE A 239 5.56 -18.88 -8.57
CA ILE A 239 5.17 -17.61 -9.19
C ILE A 239 4.48 -17.86 -10.52
N ASN A 240 5.01 -18.77 -11.34
CA ASN A 240 4.41 -19.12 -12.63
C ASN A 240 3.02 -19.76 -12.48
N GLU A 241 2.82 -20.62 -11.47
CA GLU A 241 1.49 -21.16 -11.13
C GLU A 241 0.51 -20.03 -10.79
N ILE A 242 0.90 -19.12 -9.88
CA ILE A 242 0.06 -17.97 -9.48
C ILE A 242 -0.24 -17.07 -10.69
N LEU A 243 0.75 -16.79 -11.54
CA LEU A 243 0.57 -16.02 -12.76
C LEU A 243 -0.42 -16.68 -13.70
N GLN A 244 -0.30 -17.99 -13.92
CA GLN A 244 -1.20 -18.75 -14.77
C GLN A 244 -2.64 -18.67 -14.26
N ASP A 245 -2.85 -18.86 -12.96
CA ASP A 245 -4.17 -18.75 -12.33
C ASP A 245 -4.75 -17.34 -12.53
N LYS A 246 -3.97 -16.29 -12.25
CA LYS A 246 -4.37 -14.89 -12.45
C LYS A 246 -4.72 -14.58 -13.91
N TYR A 247 -3.91 -15.07 -14.85
CA TYR A 247 -4.20 -14.91 -16.28
C TYR A 247 -5.51 -15.60 -16.67
N GLN A 248 -5.78 -16.81 -16.15
CA GLN A 248 -7.03 -17.52 -16.43
C GLN A 248 -8.24 -16.79 -15.84
N GLU A 249 -8.13 -16.27 -14.62
CA GLU A 249 -9.16 -15.46 -13.97
C GLU A 249 -9.47 -14.19 -14.80
N GLU A 250 -8.45 -13.44 -15.22
CA GLU A 250 -8.63 -12.24 -16.04
C GLU A 250 -9.19 -12.58 -17.43
N CYS A 251 -8.73 -13.64 -18.09
CA CYS A 251 -9.28 -14.11 -19.36
C CYS A 251 -10.79 -14.39 -19.25
N LEU A 252 -11.18 -15.13 -18.21
CA LEU A 252 -12.58 -15.48 -17.97
C LEU A 252 -13.42 -14.23 -17.68
N PHE A 253 -12.88 -13.32 -16.88
CA PHE A 253 -13.52 -12.03 -16.63
C PHE A 253 -13.73 -11.25 -17.93
N TYR A 254 -12.67 -11.01 -18.72
CA TYR A 254 -12.78 -10.21 -19.95
C TYR A 254 -13.73 -10.82 -20.97
N LYS A 255 -13.74 -12.15 -21.10
CA LYS A 255 -14.70 -12.86 -21.95
C LYS A 255 -16.15 -12.55 -21.56
N ASN A 256 -16.46 -12.58 -20.27
CA ASN A 256 -17.81 -12.31 -19.77
C ASN A 256 -18.14 -10.81 -19.83
N PHE A 257 -17.16 -9.97 -19.48
CA PHE A 257 -17.27 -8.52 -19.48
C PHE A 257 -17.58 -7.99 -20.88
N PHE A 258 -16.80 -8.36 -21.90
CA PHE A 258 -17.05 -7.89 -23.27
C PHE A 258 -18.30 -8.46 -23.92
N LYS A 259 -18.77 -9.63 -23.46
CA LYS A 259 -20.12 -10.10 -23.81
C LYS A 259 -21.17 -9.12 -23.27
N CYS A 260 -21.05 -8.68 -22.01
CA CYS A 260 -21.93 -7.66 -21.43
C CYS A 260 -21.84 -6.32 -22.16
N VAL A 261 -20.65 -5.89 -22.59
CA VAL A 261 -20.48 -4.67 -23.38
C VAL A 261 -21.24 -4.78 -24.70
N LYS A 262 -21.11 -5.89 -25.41
CA LYS A 262 -21.79 -6.14 -26.69
C LYS A 262 -23.32 -6.19 -26.55
N ASP A 263 -23.80 -6.79 -25.47
CA ASP A 263 -25.23 -6.96 -25.20
C ASP A 263 -25.86 -5.72 -24.50
N TYR A 264 -25.08 -4.66 -24.27
CA TYR A 264 -25.54 -3.48 -23.54
C TYR A 264 -26.57 -2.68 -24.34
N SER A 265 -27.78 -2.56 -23.80
CA SER A 265 -28.92 -1.93 -24.46
C SER A 265 -28.92 -0.40 -24.46
N GLY A 266 -27.89 0.25 -23.89
CA GLY A 266 -27.82 1.71 -23.75
C GLY A 266 -28.55 2.28 -22.53
N VAL A 267 -29.36 1.47 -21.83
CA VAL A 267 -30.05 1.92 -20.62
C VAL A 267 -29.03 2.06 -19.49
N ARG A 268 -28.71 3.32 -19.14
CA ARG A 268 -27.87 3.62 -17.97
C ARG A 268 -28.49 2.93 -16.75
N PRO A 269 -27.80 1.98 -16.10
CA PRO A 269 -28.33 1.37 -14.90
C PRO A 269 -28.54 2.49 -13.86
N ASN A 270 -29.72 2.50 -13.24
CA ASN A 270 -30.13 3.48 -12.23
C ASN A 270 -29.36 3.32 -10.89
N THR A 271 -28.20 2.68 -10.94
CA THR A 271 -27.33 2.36 -9.81
C THR A 271 -26.18 3.36 -9.79
N ASP A 272 -26.03 4.06 -8.68
CA ASP A 272 -24.89 4.94 -8.46
C ASP A 272 -23.69 4.11 -8.01
N TYR A 273 -22.94 3.53 -8.95
CA TYR A 273 -21.79 2.67 -8.61
C TYR A 273 -20.79 3.35 -7.67
N GLU A 274 -20.71 4.69 -7.69
CA GLU A 274 -19.87 5.46 -6.77
C GLU A 274 -20.39 5.39 -5.33
N PHE A 275 -21.71 5.33 -5.16
CA PHE A 275 -22.35 5.05 -3.88
C PHE A 275 -21.93 3.68 -3.34
N GLU A 276 -22.12 2.59 -4.10
CA GLU A 276 -21.72 1.25 -3.62
C GLU A 276 -20.21 1.16 -3.35
N HIS A 277 -19.40 1.81 -4.19
CA HIS A 277 -17.95 1.88 -4.00
C HIS A 277 -17.55 2.68 -2.75
N THR A 278 -18.30 3.72 -2.40
CA THR A 278 -18.09 4.49 -1.17
C THR A 278 -18.51 3.67 0.06
N VAL A 279 -19.64 2.96 -0.02
CA VAL A 279 -20.10 2.06 1.05
C VAL A 279 -19.06 0.98 1.37
N ILE A 280 -18.49 0.32 0.35
CA ILE A 280 -17.51 -0.75 0.59
C ILE A 280 -16.22 -0.22 1.23
N LYS A 281 -15.74 0.97 0.82
CA LYS A 281 -14.57 1.63 1.43
C LYS A 281 -14.81 2.00 2.90
N LYS A 282 -15.99 2.53 3.23
CA LYS A 282 -16.36 2.81 4.63
C LYS A 282 -16.43 1.52 5.45
N LEU A 283 -17.01 0.48 4.88
CA LEU A 283 -17.10 -0.83 5.53
C LEU A 283 -15.71 -1.41 5.81
N GLU A 284 -14.80 -1.36 4.84
CA GLU A 284 -13.40 -1.76 5.00
C GLU A 284 -12.74 -1.02 6.16
N ASN A 285 -12.82 0.32 6.19
CA ASN A 285 -12.25 1.14 7.26
C ASN A 285 -12.83 0.78 8.66
N LYS A 286 -14.13 0.49 8.75
CA LYS A 286 -14.73 0.01 10.02
C LYS A 286 -14.12 -1.31 10.48
N TYR A 287 -13.93 -2.27 9.58
CA TYR A 287 -13.25 -3.52 9.92
C TYR A 287 -11.80 -3.29 10.36
N GLN A 288 -11.07 -2.38 9.71
CA GLN A 288 -9.72 -2.01 10.13
C GLN A 288 -9.72 -1.50 11.59
N ASN A 289 -10.65 -0.61 11.94
CA ASN A 289 -10.81 -0.13 13.32
C ASN A 289 -11.19 -1.25 14.30
N MET A 290 -12.04 -2.19 13.88
CA MET A 290 -12.41 -3.34 14.70
C MET A 290 -11.25 -4.31 14.92
N LEU A 291 -10.39 -4.52 13.93
CA LEU A 291 -9.19 -5.35 14.08
C LEU A 291 -8.23 -4.79 15.14
N ILE A 292 -8.10 -3.46 15.20
CA ILE A 292 -7.32 -2.78 16.24
C ILE A 292 -7.98 -3.00 17.60
N TYR A 293 -9.29 -2.79 17.70
CA TYR A 293 -10.03 -2.89 18.96
C TYR A 293 -10.06 -4.31 19.54
N TYR A 294 -10.30 -5.33 18.70
CA TYR A 294 -10.44 -6.73 19.13
C TYR A 294 -9.13 -7.51 19.12
N ARG A 295 -7.97 -6.85 19.01
CA ARG A 295 -6.65 -7.49 18.83
C ARG A 295 -6.30 -8.56 19.87
N GLU A 296 -6.78 -8.40 21.11
CA GLU A 296 -6.54 -9.33 22.22
C GLU A 296 -7.80 -10.14 22.61
N SER A 297 -8.83 -10.12 21.78
CA SER A 297 -10.11 -10.80 22.02
C SER A 297 -10.25 -12.06 21.18
N ASP A 298 -10.96 -13.06 21.72
CA ASP A 298 -11.34 -14.28 21.00
C ASP A 298 -12.20 -14.02 19.74
N ILE A 299 -12.81 -12.82 19.64
CA ILE A 299 -13.63 -12.41 18.49
C ILE A 299 -12.77 -12.04 17.27
N LEU A 300 -11.47 -11.80 17.44
CA LEU A 300 -10.56 -11.34 16.38
C LEU A 300 -10.63 -12.21 15.12
N GLY A 301 -10.60 -13.53 15.27
CA GLY A 301 -10.58 -14.46 14.14
C GLY A 301 -11.82 -14.30 13.23
N LYS A 302 -12.98 -14.03 13.84
CA LYS A 302 -14.22 -13.75 13.08
C LYS A 302 -14.13 -12.41 12.36
N VAL A 303 -13.63 -11.36 13.02
CA VAL A 303 -13.45 -10.02 12.41
C VAL A 303 -12.47 -10.09 11.25
N GLU A 304 -11.38 -10.85 11.37
CA GLU A 304 -10.42 -11.07 10.29
C GLU A 304 -11.05 -11.77 9.09
N GLU A 305 -11.89 -12.78 9.31
CA GLU A 305 -12.60 -13.47 8.23
C GLU A 305 -13.57 -12.54 7.50
N GLU A 306 -14.42 -11.82 8.24
CA GLU A 306 -15.35 -10.85 7.68
C GLU A 306 -14.63 -9.71 6.93
N HIS A 307 -13.52 -9.21 7.48
CA HIS A 307 -12.67 -8.22 6.82
C HIS A 307 -12.09 -8.72 5.50
N ARG A 308 -11.60 -9.98 5.46
CA ARG A 308 -11.06 -10.57 4.22
C ARG A 308 -12.08 -10.61 3.08
N GLU A 309 -13.34 -10.92 3.38
CA GLU A 309 -14.40 -10.91 2.37
C GLU A 309 -14.68 -9.49 1.86
N VAL A 310 -14.68 -8.49 2.74
CA VAL A 310 -14.84 -7.07 2.36
C VAL A 310 -13.68 -6.58 1.49
N VAL A 311 -12.44 -6.86 1.89
CA VAL A 311 -11.24 -6.50 1.10
C VAL A 311 -11.30 -7.13 -0.28
N LYS A 312 -11.67 -8.41 -0.38
CA LYS A 312 -11.82 -9.10 -1.66
C LYS A 312 -12.80 -8.39 -2.61
N VAL A 313 -13.95 -7.96 -2.09
CA VAL A 313 -14.93 -7.21 -2.89
C VAL A 313 -14.40 -5.83 -3.25
N CYS A 314 -13.83 -5.10 -2.30
CA CYS A 314 -13.25 -3.77 -2.50
C CYS A 314 -12.15 -3.81 -3.58
N SER A 315 -11.20 -4.74 -3.50
CA SER A 315 -10.14 -4.91 -4.50
C SER A 315 -10.70 -5.22 -5.89
N LYS A 316 -11.72 -6.09 -5.99
CA LYS A 316 -12.38 -6.40 -7.26
C LYS A 316 -13.08 -5.17 -7.85
N MET A 317 -13.80 -4.40 -7.03
CA MET A 317 -14.47 -3.17 -7.46
C MET A 317 -13.47 -2.11 -7.93
N ASN A 318 -12.38 -1.88 -7.18
CA ASN A 318 -11.30 -0.97 -7.57
C ASN A 318 -10.63 -1.41 -8.89
N TRP A 319 -10.43 -2.72 -9.08
CA TRP A 319 -9.87 -3.23 -10.33
C TRP A 319 -10.80 -2.98 -11.52
N ILE A 320 -12.11 -3.26 -11.37
CA ILE A 320 -13.10 -3.00 -12.42
C ILE A 320 -13.19 -1.50 -12.72
N SER A 321 -13.19 -0.64 -11.70
CA SER A 321 -13.28 0.83 -11.88
C SER A 321 -12.09 1.38 -12.66
N ASN A 322 -10.90 0.79 -12.47
CA ASN A 322 -9.67 1.19 -13.13
C ASN A 322 -9.53 0.67 -14.58
N LEU A 323 -10.46 -0.16 -15.06
CA LEU A 323 -10.48 -0.56 -16.46
C LEU A 323 -10.71 0.67 -17.36
N SER A 324 -9.86 0.79 -18.39
CA SER A 324 -9.80 1.94 -19.29
C SER A 324 -9.65 1.47 -20.74
N LEU A 325 -10.48 2.01 -21.64
CA LEU A 325 -10.34 1.81 -23.08
C LEU A 325 -9.19 2.63 -23.69
N ASN A 326 -8.78 3.72 -23.03
CA ASN A 326 -7.67 4.57 -23.49
C ASN A 326 -6.31 3.96 -23.20
N SER A 327 -6.26 3.01 -22.27
CA SER A 327 -5.04 2.35 -21.81
C SER A 327 -5.31 0.88 -21.48
N PRO A 328 -5.83 0.08 -22.44
CA PRO A 328 -6.22 -1.30 -22.17
C PRO A 328 -4.98 -2.15 -21.97
N SER A 329 -5.07 -3.14 -21.07
CA SER A 329 -4.04 -4.17 -20.98
C SER A 329 -3.98 -4.96 -22.30
N ILE A 330 -2.82 -5.57 -22.61
CA ILE A 330 -2.67 -6.41 -23.80
C ILE A 330 -3.73 -7.53 -23.82
N LEU A 331 -4.04 -8.08 -22.64
CA LEU A 331 -5.05 -9.12 -22.50
C LEU A 331 -6.45 -8.58 -22.78
N MET A 332 -6.80 -7.45 -22.19
CA MET A 332 -8.08 -6.78 -22.41
C MET A 332 -8.30 -6.45 -23.89
N ALA A 333 -7.31 -5.87 -24.57
CA ALA A 333 -7.38 -5.52 -25.99
C ALA A 333 -7.64 -6.74 -26.87
N LYS A 334 -6.93 -7.86 -26.64
CA LYS A 334 -7.15 -9.12 -27.36
C LYS A 334 -8.56 -9.67 -27.17
N HIS A 335 -9.09 -9.59 -25.95
CA HIS A 335 -10.45 -10.06 -25.66
C HIS A 335 -11.53 -9.14 -26.24
N ALA A 336 -11.29 -7.83 -26.30
CA ALA A 336 -12.17 -6.89 -26.99
C ALA A 336 -12.23 -7.20 -28.49
N GLU A 337 -11.07 -7.36 -29.13
CA GLU A 337 -10.95 -7.72 -30.55
C GLU A 337 -11.63 -9.06 -30.85
N ALA A 338 -11.40 -10.08 -30.01
CA ALA A 338 -12.06 -11.38 -30.14
C ALA A 338 -13.59 -11.32 -29.97
N ALA A 339 -14.11 -10.33 -29.24
CA ALA A 339 -15.55 -10.08 -29.14
C ALA A 339 -16.12 -9.30 -30.34
N GLY A 340 -15.26 -8.83 -31.25
CA GLY A 340 -15.60 -7.98 -32.38
C GLY A 340 -15.79 -6.51 -32.00
N LEU A 341 -15.18 -6.05 -30.90
CA LEU A 341 -15.25 -4.67 -30.43
C LEU A 341 -13.96 -3.93 -30.79
N ASN A 342 -14.10 -2.76 -31.40
CA ASN A 342 -12.97 -1.86 -31.65
C ASN A 342 -12.80 -0.93 -30.45
N THR A 343 -11.70 -1.06 -29.71
CA THR A 343 -11.42 -0.24 -28.52
C THR A 343 -11.18 1.24 -28.84
N SER A 344 -10.97 1.60 -30.11
CA SER A 344 -10.80 3.00 -30.55
C SER A 344 -12.11 3.65 -30.98
N ASP A 345 -13.23 2.93 -30.98
CA ASP A 345 -14.53 3.48 -31.36
C ASP A 345 -15.21 4.15 -30.16
N ILE A 346 -15.44 5.46 -30.24
CA ILE A 346 -16.12 6.23 -29.19
C ILE A 346 -17.55 5.68 -28.92
N SER A 347 -18.15 5.00 -29.91
CA SER A 347 -19.49 4.42 -29.76
C SER A 347 -19.58 3.37 -28.65
N ILE A 348 -18.45 2.70 -28.30
CA ILE A 348 -18.43 1.66 -27.27
C ILE A 348 -18.25 2.21 -25.85
N ASP A 349 -17.88 3.48 -25.66
CA ASP A 349 -17.56 4.06 -24.35
C ASP A 349 -18.74 3.96 -23.37
N ASN A 350 -19.95 4.28 -23.84
CA ASN A 350 -21.17 4.19 -23.04
C ASN A 350 -21.50 2.74 -22.66
N ALA A 351 -21.28 1.79 -23.57
CA ALA A 351 -21.53 0.37 -23.31
C ALA A 351 -20.49 -0.23 -22.37
N PHE A 352 -19.23 0.18 -22.52
CA PHE A 352 -18.13 -0.20 -21.66
C PHE A 352 -18.33 0.28 -20.23
N GLU A 353 -18.65 1.56 -20.06
CA GLU A 353 -18.90 2.14 -18.74
C GLU A 353 -20.18 1.57 -18.11
N GLY A 354 -21.22 1.32 -18.92
CA GLY A 354 -22.41 0.60 -18.48
C GLY A 354 -22.10 -0.81 -17.95
N ALA A 355 -21.28 -1.57 -18.66
CA ALA A 355 -20.85 -2.90 -18.23
C ALA A 355 -19.98 -2.86 -16.96
N LYS A 356 -19.09 -1.85 -16.81
CA LYS A 356 -18.32 -1.63 -15.57
C LYS A 356 -19.24 -1.46 -14.37
N ARG A 357 -20.24 -0.59 -14.49
CA ARG A 357 -21.24 -0.34 -13.43
C ARG A 357 -21.97 -1.62 -13.03
N LEU A 358 -22.44 -2.38 -14.03
CA LEU A 358 -23.14 -3.66 -13.78
C LEU A 358 -22.26 -4.67 -13.04
N GLU A 359 -21.00 -4.83 -13.44
CA GLU A 359 -20.07 -5.77 -12.77
C GLU A 359 -19.63 -5.29 -11.37
N ILE A 360 -19.54 -3.98 -11.14
CA ILE A 360 -19.31 -3.40 -9.80
C ILE A 360 -20.50 -3.73 -8.88
N VAL A 361 -21.73 -3.43 -9.31
CA VAL A 361 -22.95 -3.72 -8.55
C VAL A 361 -23.10 -5.21 -8.28
N LYS A 362 -22.80 -6.05 -9.27
CA LYS A 362 -22.80 -7.50 -9.11
C LYS A 362 -21.78 -7.95 -8.07
N SER A 363 -20.55 -7.43 -8.14
CA SER A 363 -19.50 -7.75 -7.16
C SER A 363 -19.89 -7.31 -5.75
N PHE A 364 -20.51 -6.14 -5.62
CA PHE A 364 -21.05 -5.67 -4.34
C PHE A 364 -22.14 -6.61 -3.80
N LYS A 365 -23.07 -7.07 -4.65
CA LYS A 365 -24.16 -8.00 -4.24
C LYS A 365 -23.68 -9.41 -3.87
N GLU A 366 -22.64 -9.90 -4.52
CA GLU A 366 -22.07 -11.23 -4.27
C GLU A 366 -21.25 -11.31 -2.97
N GLY A 367 -20.90 -10.15 -2.38
CA GLY A 367 -20.13 -10.08 -1.15
C GLY A 367 -20.87 -10.62 0.08
N LYS A 368 -20.12 -11.27 0.96
CA LYS A 368 -20.63 -11.78 2.23
C LYS A 368 -20.31 -10.79 3.34
N TYR A 369 -21.32 -10.06 3.79
CA TYR A 369 -21.15 -8.99 4.78
C TYR A 369 -21.86 -9.28 6.09
N ASN A 370 -21.31 -8.71 7.16
CA ASN A 370 -22.09 -8.43 8.35
C ASN A 370 -23.17 -7.39 8.01
N GLN A 371 -24.44 -7.83 7.99
CA GLN A 371 -25.56 -6.99 7.57
C GLN A 371 -25.68 -5.70 8.39
N ARG A 372 -25.44 -5.76 9.69
CA ARG A 372 -25.56 -4.58 10.57
C ARG A 372 -24.53 -3.51 10.20
N LEU A 373 -23.27 -3.90 10.00
CA LEU A 373 -22.21 -2.96 9.61
C LEU A 373 -22.45 -2.42 8.20
N LEU A 374 -22.91 -3.27 7.28
CA LEU A 374 -23.27 -2.85 5.93
C LEU A 374 -24.36 -1.79 5.94
N TYR A 375 -25.47 -2.02 6.65
CA TYR A 375 -26.57 -1.05 6.75
C TYR A 375 -26.11 0.27 7.35
N GLN A 376 -25.27 0.22 8.39
CA GLN A 376 -24.72 1.43 8.98
C GLN A 376 -23.85 2.21 7.97
N SER A 377 -23.01 1.52 7.20
CA SER A 377 -22.21 2.16 6.14
C SER A 377 -23.07 2.71 5.00
N ILE A 378 -24.19 2.05 4.65
CA ILE A 378 -25.16 2.56 3.68
C ILE A 378 -25.77 3.87 4.19
N GLN A 379 -26.26 3.91 5.43
CA GLN A 379 -26.86 5.11 6.03
C GLN A 379 -25.87 6.28 6.07
N GLU A 380 -24.64 6.03 6.54
CA GLU A 380 -23.59 7.07 6.59
C GLU A 380 -23.21 7.59 5.21
N THR A 381 -23.25 6.75 4.17
CA THR A 381 -23.02 7.21 2.80
C THR A 381 -24.23 7.97 2.25
N MET A 382 -25.46 7.53 2.54
CA MET A 382 -26.68 8.25 2.12
C MET A 382 -26.70 9.66 2.70
N GLU A 383 -26.44 9.82 4.00
CA GLU A 383 -26.37 11.13 4.64
C GLU A 383 -25.29 12.03 4.01
N GLU A 384 -24.16 11.47 3.59
CA GLU A 384 -23.09 12.23 2.95
C GLU A 384 -23.49 12.71 1.54
N PHE A 385 -24.15 11.85 0.76
CA PHE A 385 -24.69 12.20 -0.56
C PHE A 385 -25.85 13.20 -0.46
N GLU A 386 -26.67 13.14 0.60
CA GLU A 386 -27.73 14.12 0.87
C GLU A 386 -27.16 15.49 1.30
N ARG A 387 -26.07 15.51 2.07
CA ARG A 387 -25.40 16.75 2.51
C ARG A 387 -24.60 17.40 1.39
N ASN A 388 -23.99 16.58 0.55
CA ASN A 388 -23.25 17.00 -0.63
C ASN A 388 -23.96 16.42 -1.84
N PRO A 389 -25.18 16.92 -2.19
CA PRO A 389 -25.77 16.53 -3.46
C PRO A 389 -24.70 16.90 -4.47
N LYS A 390 -24.19 15.90 -5.22
CA LYS A 390 -23.35 16.19 -6.37
C LYS A 390 -24.12 17.27 -7.08
N LYS A 391 -23.53 18.46 -7.19
CA LYS A 391 -24.00 19.38 -8.21
C LYS A 391 -23.87 18.53 -9.44
N GLU A 392 -24.98 17.97 -9.91
CA GLU A 392 -25.04 17.53 -11.28
C GLU A 392 -24.48 18.75 -11.97
N GLU A 393 -23.30 18.60 -12.58
CA GLU A 393 -23.01 19.34 -13.77
C GLU A 393 -24.11 18.87 -14.74
N VAL A 394 -25.34 19.32 -14.47
CA VAL A 394 -26.28 19.67 -15.50
C VAL A 394 -25.38 20.49 -16.39
N GLU A 395 -25.15 19.99 -17.60
CA GLU A 395 -24.59 20.75 -18.69
C GLU A 395 -25.54 21.95 -18.94
N GLU A 396 -25.64 22.87 -17.96
CA GLU A 396 -26.21 24.19 -18.10
C GLU A 396 -25.37 24.99 -19.11
N GLU A 397 -24.18 24.50 -19.49
CA GLU A 397 -23.47 24.98 -20.66
C GLU A 397 -24.35 24.93 -21.92
N ASP A 398 -25.24 23.96 -22.13
CA ASP A 398 -26.11 23.97 -23.31
C ASP A 398 -27.34 24.87 -23.14
N GLY A 399 -27.90 24.98 -21.94
CA GLY A 399 -29.07 25.83 -21.64
C GLY A 399 -28.74 27.33 -21.63
N TRP A 400 -27.60 27.71 -21.03
CA TRP A 400 -27.13 29.09 -21.00
C TRP A 400 -26.68 29.53 -22.40
N PHE A 401 -25.93 28.70 -23.14
CA PHE A 401 -25.50 29.03 -24.50
C PHE A 401 -26.66 29.08 -25.49
N THR A 402 -27.71 28.28 -25.35
CA THR A 402 -28.86 28.32 -26.27
C THR A 402 -29.64 29.63 -26.16
N TRP A 403 -29.85 30.17 -24.96
CA TRP A 403 -30.52 31.47 -24.80
C TRP A 403 -29.67 32.63 -25.34
N GLN A 404 -28.36 32.62 -25.07
CA GLN A 404 -27.44 33.64 -25.63
C GLN A 404 -27.36 33.59 -27.16
N LYS A 405 -27.27 32.39 -27.76
CA LYS A 405 -27.33 32.21 -29.22
C LYS A 405 -28.67 32.70 -29.78
N GLY A 406 -29.78 32.41 -29.11
CA GLY A 406 -31.10 32.91 -29.46
C GLY A 406 -31.17 34.44 -29.44
N LEU A 407 -30.59 35.08 -28.42
CA LEU A 407 -30.59 36.53 -28.25
C LEU A 407 -29.67 37.23 -29.28
N ILE A 408 -28.51 36.63 -29.59
CA ILE A 408 -27.62 37.08 -30.66
C ILE A 408 -28.32 36.98 -32.02
N MET A 409 -28.97 35.84 -32.32
CA MET A 409 -29.73 35.67 -33.56
C MET A 409 -30.88 36.69 -33.68
N PHE A 410 -31.60 36.94 -32.58
CA PHE A 410 -32.63 37.97 -32.53
C PHE A 410 -32.08 39.37 -32.81
N LEU A 411 -30.94 39.74 -32.21
CA LEU A 411 -30.26 41.01 -32.46
C LEU A 411 -29.82 41.16 -33.92
N ILE A 412 -29.25 40.10 -34.51
CA ILE A 412 -28.87 40.09 -35.92
C ILE A 412 -30.10 40.30 -36.81
N CYS A 413 -31.20 39.59 -36.55
CA CYS A 413 -32.45 39.78 -37.27
C CYS A 413 -33.00 41.19 -37.13
N ALA A 414 -32.96 41.78 -35.93
CA ALA A 414 -33.43 43.14 -35.69
C ALA A 414 -32.58 44.18 -36.45
N ILE A 415 -31.26 44.02 -36.48
CA ILE A 415 -30.34 44.87 -37.26
C ILE A 415 -30.62 44.76 -38.76
N LEU A 416 -30.79 43.54 -39.27
CA LEU A 416 -31.11 43.32 -40.69
C LEU A 416 -32.45 43.97 -41.04
N ILE A 417 -33.49 43.75 -40.23
CA ILE A 417 -34.78 44.41 -40.41
C ILE A 417 -34.60 45.93 -40.41
N TYR A 418 -33.83 46.49 -39.47
CA TYR A 418 -33.58 47.93 -39.42
C TYR A 418 -32.92 48.43 -40.72
N ILE A 419 -31.84 47.79 -41.18
CA ILE A 419 -31.11 48.15 -42.40
C ILE A 419 -32.03 48.10 -43.63
N PHE A 420 -32.82 47.04 -43.78
CA PHE A 420 -33.72 46.86 -44.93
C PHE A 420 -34.99 47.73 -44.84
N SER A 421 -35.43 48.10 -43.64
CA SER A 421 -36.63 48.91 -43.42
C SER A 421 -36.34 50.41 -43.42
N THR A 422 -35.09 50.83 -43.19
CA THR A 422 -34.72 52.23 -43.39
C THR A 422 -34.75 52.53 -44.89
N PRO A 423 -35.68 53.36 -45.37
CA PRO A 423 -35.68 53.77 -46.76
C PRO A 423 -34.34 54.45 -47.04
N SER A 424 -33.59 53.92 -48.00
CA SER A 424 -32.39 54.55 -48.54
C SER A 424 -32.73 56.01 -48.83
N LYS A 425 -32.32 56.91 -47.93
CA LYS A 425 -32.38 58.33 -48.20
C LYS A 425 -31.37 58.53 -49.31
N ASN A 426 -31.91 58.54 -50.52
CA ASN A 426 -31.28 58.96 -51.75
C ASN A 426 -30.17 59.95 -51.43
N ILE A 427 -28.94 59.50 -51.66
CA ILE A 427 -27.79 60.35 -51.95
C ILE A 427 -28.14 61.03 -53.27
N THR A 428 -29.00 62.03 -53.21
CA THR A 428 -29.30 62.93 -54.29
C THR A 428 -28.52 64.20 -54.06
N ARG A 429 -27.51 64.37 -54.93
CA ARG A 429 -26.97 65.65 -55.44
C ARG A 429 -26.16 66.50 -54.45
N PHE A 430 -24.83 66.35 -54.53
CA PHE A 430 -23.97 67.53 -54.63
C PHE A 430 -23.54 67.67 -56.09
N SER A 431 -24.19 68.61 -56.77
CA SER A 431 -23.77 69.16 -58.05
C SER A 431 -22.47 69.93 -57.87
N TYR A 432 -21.44 69.52 -58.61
CA TYR A 432 -20.28 70.36 -58.92
C TYR A 432 -20.72 71.56 -59.75
N ASN A 433 -20.26 72.75 -59.36
CA ASN A 433 -20.07 73.90 -60.23
C ASN A 433 -18.69 74.48 -59.90
N PHE A 434 -17.67 74.03 -60.64
CA PHE A 434 -16.74 74.88 -61.39
C PHE A 434 -16.03 74.04 -62.44
#